data_AF-A0A9Q6S868-F1
#
_entry.id   AF-A0A9Q6S868-F1
#
_cell.length_a   1.000
_cell.length_b   1.000
_cell.length_c   1.000
_cell.angle_alpha   90.00
_cell.angle_beta   90.00
_cell.angle_gamma   90.00
#
_symmetry.space_group_name_H-M   'P 1'
#
loop_
_entity.id
_entity.type
_entity.pdbx_description
1 polymer ?
#
loop_
_entity_poly.entity_id
_entity_poly.type
_entity_poly.pdbx_seq_one_letter_code
_entity_poly.pdbx_strand_id
1 'polypeptide(L)' 'MTDVEISQMVHGGPFPATADSRVTSVGSTSIERFLRPVCYQDCPLELLPQALADDNPPGLWRRRDGQIVNA' A
#
# COMPACT_ATOMS: atom_id res chain seq x y z
N MET A 1 24.84 5.19 18.98
CA MET A 1 23.78 4.18 18.77
C MET A 1 22.61 4.96 18.22
N THR A 2 22.34 4.80 16.93
CA THR A 2 21.53 5.71 16.11
C THR A 2 20.05 5.67 16.49
N ASP A 3 19.51 6.82 16.88
CA ASP A 3 18.08 7.10 16.83
C ASP A 3 17.63 6.99 15.37
N VAL A 4 16.82 5.98 15.09
CA VAL A 4 16.19 5.75 13.79
C VAL A 4 14.71 6.04 13.97
N GLU A 5 14.32 7.25 13.55
CA GLU A 5 12.92 7.69 13.53
C GLU A 5 12.12 6.83 12.54
N ILE A 6 11.02 6.23 13.02
CA ILE A 6 10.30 5.16 12.32
C ILE A 6 9.16 5.71 11.42
N SER A 7 8.78 6.98 11.62
CA SER A 7 7.60 7.57 10.97
C SER A 7 7.83 7.96 9.49
N GLN A 8 9.00 8.49 9.13
CA GLN A 8 9.38 8.85 7.77
C GLN A 8 10.83 8.45 7.50
N MET A 9 11.05 7.17 7.20
CA MET A 9 12.37 6.62 6.93
C MET A 9 12.49 6.08 5.51
N VAL A 10 13.62 6.40 4.85
CA VAL A 10 14.09 5.70 3.65
C VAL A 10 15.35 4.94 4.04
N HIS A 11 15.20 3.67 4.40
CA HIS A 11 16.32 2.76 4.64
C HIS A 11 16.59 1.95 3.37
N GLY A 12 17.58 2.40 2.61
CA GLY A 12 17.93 1.89 1.28
C GLY A 12 18.96 2.80 0.61
N GLY A 13 19.02 2.78 -0.72
CA GLY A 13 19.93 3.61 -1.52
C GLY A 13 20.40 2.90 -2.80
N PRO A 14 21.18 3.55 -3.68
CA PRO A 14 21.75 2.90 -4.86
C PRO A 14 22.60 1.68 -4.48
N PHE A 15 22.78 0.76 -5.42
CA PHE A 15 23.70 -0.37 -5.25
C PHE A 15 25.10 0.12 -4.83
N PRO A 16 25.76 -0.48 -3.82
CA PRO A 16 25.44 -1.76 -3.18
C PRO A 16 24.56 -1.68 -1.92
N ALA A 17 24.04 -0.51 -1.55
CA ALA A 17 23.28 -0.33 -0.31
C ALA A 17 21.96 -1.13 -0.30
N THR A 18 21.31 -1.29 -1.46
CA THR A 18 20.17 -2.20 -1.64
C THR A 18 20.13 -2.75 -3.08
N ALA A 19 19.32 -3.79 -3.29
CA ALA A 19 19.10 -4.38 -4.61
C ALA A 19 17.99 -3.68 -5.42
N ASP A 20 17.05 -2.97 -4.77
CA ASP A 20 16.01 -2.17 -5.43
C ASP A 20 15.87 -0.81 -4.76
N SER A 21 16.46 0.22 -5.37
CA SER A 21 16.53 1.58 -4.82
C SER A 21 15.20 2.32 -4.80
N ARG A 22 14.13 1.75 -5.35
CA ARG A 22 12.79 2.37 -5.39
C ARG A 22 11.99 2.15 -4.11
N VAL A 23 12.44 1.26 -3.22
CA VAL A 23 11.73 0.85 -2.01
C VAL A 23 12.57 1.08 -0.75
N THR A 24 11.92 1.08 0.41
CA THR A 24 12.56 1.11 1.73
C THR A 24 12.38 -0.21 2.47
N SER A 25 13.36 -0.62 3.29
CA SER A 25 13.24 -1.80 4.14
C SER A 25 12.76 -1.52 5.57
N VAL A 26 12.68 -0.24 5.97
CA VAL A 26 12.16 0.22 7.28
C VAL A 26 11.16 1.35 7.05
N GLY A 27 10.17 1.49 7.95
CA GLY A 27 9.08 2.46 7.84
C GLY A 27 7.81 1.86 7.25
N SER A 28 6.68 2.56 7.38
CA SER A 28 5.35 2.05 6.99
C SER A 28 5.24 1.65 5.51
N THR A 29 5.93 2.35 4.61
CA THR A 29 5.93 2.06 3.16
C THR A 29 6.73 0.81 2.78
N SER A 30 7.48 0.21 3.72
CA SER A 30 8.20 -1.06 3.47
C SER A 30 7.27 -2.23 3.16
N ILE A 31 5.99 -2.15 3.58
CA ILE A 31 4.97 -3.17 3.30
C ILE A 31 4.74 -3.35 1.79
N GLU A 32 4.91 -2.29 0.99
CA GLU A 32 4.66 -2.29 -0.46
C GLU A 32 5.53 -3.32 -1.20
N ARG A 33 6.69 -3.71 -0.63
CA ARG A 33 7.60 -4.72 -1.18
C ARG A 33 6.99 -6.11 -1.28
N PHE A 34 5.92 -6.38 -0.53
CA PHE A 34 5.28 -7.69 -0.44
C PHE A 34 3.87 -7.68 -1.03
N LEU A 35 3.45 -6.57 -1.64
CA LEU A 35 2.13 -6.39 -2.23
C LEU A 35 2.21 -6.37 -3.76
N ARG A 36 1.10 -6.74 -4.41
CA ARG A 36 0.88 -6.54 -5.84
C ARG A 36 -0.55 -6.06 -6.09
N PRO A 37 -0.77 -5.08 -6.98
CA PRO A 37 -2.13 -4.67 -7.34
C PRO A 37 -2.82 -5.76 -8.17
N VAL A 38 -4.14 -5.90 -7.99
CA VAL A 38 -5.03 -6.78 -8.75
C VAL A 38 -6.30 -6.01 -9.11
N CYS A 39 -6.72 -6.09 -10.38
CA CYS A 39 -7.94 -5.48 -10.87
C CYS A 39 -9.05 -6.51 -11.02
N TYR A 40 -10.26 -6.18 -10.57
CA TYR A 40 -11.47 -6.98 -10.72
C TYR A 40 -12.41 -6.24 -11.68
N GLN A 41 -12.83 -6.90 -12.76
CA GLN A 41 -13.77 -6.35 -13.74
C GLN A 41 -14.94 -7.32 -13.91
N ASP A 42 -16.16 -6.79 -13.94
CA ASP A 42 -17.41 -7.56 -14.07
C ASP A 42 -17.52 -8.73 -13.06
N CYS A 43 -16.91 -8.56 -11.88
CA CYS A 43 -16.89 -9.56 -10.83
C CYS A 43 -18.20 -9.51 -10.02
N PRO A 44 -18.89 -10.64 -9.80
CA PRO A 44 -20.05 -10.68 -8.93
C PRO A 44 -19.74 -10.16 -7.52
N LEU A 45 -20.67 -9.40 -6.93
CA LEU A 45 -20.48 -8.77 -5.62
C LEU A 45 -20.13 -9.77 -4.52
N GLU A 46 -20.69 -10.97 -4.58
CA GLU A 46 -20.49 -12.08 -3.62
C GLU A 46 -19.05 -12.60 -3.60
N LEU A 47 -18.31 -12.40 -4.70
CA LEU A 47 -16.92 -12.86 -4.87
C LEU A 47 -15.90 -11.72 -4.72
N LEU A 48 -16.36 -10.47 -4.62
CA LEU A 48 -15.47 -9.34 -4.39
C LEU A 48 -14.91 -9.38 -2.96
N PRO A 49 -13.61 -9.08 -2.77
CA PRO A 49 -13.05 -8.86 -1.45
C PRO A 49 -13.80 -7.74 -0.72
N GLN A 50 -14.00 -7.86 0.59
CA GLN A 50 -14.66 -6.83 1.40
C GLN A 50 -14.01 -5.44 1.28
N ALA A 51 -12.71 -5.39 1.02
CA ALA A 51 -11.97 -4.15 0.78
C ALA A 51 -12.41 -3.40 -0.49
N LEU A 52 -13.11 -4.07 -1.41
CA LEU A 52 -13.64 -3.51 -2.66
C LEU A 52 -15.17 -3.46 -2.70
N ALA A 53 -15.87 -3.98 -1.69
CA ALA A 53 -17.34 -3.95 -1.63
C ALA A 53 -17.87 -2.52 -1.56
N ASP A 54 -18.97 -2.23 -2.28
CA ASP A 54 -19.50 -0.88 -2.50
C ASP A 54 -19.88 -0.14 -1.21
N ASP A 55 -20.40 -0.86 -0.22
CA ASP A 55 -20.82 -0.34 1.08
C ASP A 55 -19.66 -0.05 2.05
N ASN A 56 -18.43 -0.30 1.62
CA ASN A 56 -17.21 -0.11 2.39
C ASN A 56 -17.29 -0.58 3.86
N PRO A 57 -17.61 -1.87 4.12
CA PRO A 57 -17.74 -2.40 5.48
C PRO A 57 -16.54 -2.09 6.40
N PRO A 58 -15.27 -2.13 5.92
CA PRO A 58 -14.12 -1.83 6.77
C PRO A 58 -13.80 -0.33 6.93
N GLY A 59 -14.56 0.58 6.30
CA GLY A 59 -14.29 2.02 6.40
C GLY A 59 -12.91 2.42 5.87
N LEU A 60 -12.48 1.83 4.75
CA LEU A 60 -11.17 2.09 4.16
C LEU A 60 -11.18 3.37 3.32
N TRP A 61 -10.07 4.10 3.35
CA TRP A 61 -9.79 5.14 2.37
C TRP A 61 -9.58 4.52 0.98
N ARG A 62 -10.32 5.03 -0.01
CA ARG A 62 -10.30 4.55 -1.39
C ARG A 62 -10.11 5.70 -2.36
N ARG A 63 -9.62 5.39 -3.57
CA ARG A 63 -9.57 6.35 -4.67
C ARG A 63 -10.67 6.02 -5.68
N ARG A 64 -11.70 6.87 -5.76
CA ARG A 64 -12.82 6.74 -6.71
C ARG A 64 -12.75 7.89 -7.72
N ASP A 65 -12.67 7.56 -9.00
CA ASP A 65 -12.56 8.55 -10.10
C ASP A 65 -11.46 9.62 -9.86
N GLY A 66 -10.35 9.19 -9.26
CA GLY A 66 -9.20 10.05 -8.95
C GLY A 66 -9.26 10.78 -7.60
N GLN A 67 -10.41 10.81 -6.92
CA GLN A 67 -10.61 11.46 -5.63
C GLN A 67 -10.49 10.50 -4.44
N ILE A 68 -9.94 10.97 -3.32
CA ILE A 68 -9.83 10.19 -2.08
C ILE A 68 -11.13 10.29 -1.29
N VAL A 69 -11.75 9.15 -0.99
CA VAL A 69 -13.03 9.03 -0.28
C VAL A 69 -12.95 8.01 0.86
N ASN A 70 -13.78 8.17 1.88
CA ASN A 70 -13.93 7.24 3.01
C ASN A 70 -15.42 6.90 3.30
N ALA A 71 -16.33 7.49 2.55
CA ALA A 71 -17.77 7.24 2.64
C ALA A 71 -18.18 6.17 1.64
#